data_AF-A0AB40ASC7-F1
#
_entry.id   AF-A0AB40ASC7-F1
#
_cell.length_a   1.000
_cell.length_b   1.000
_cell.length_c   1.000
_cell.angle_alpha   90.00
_cell.angle_beta   90.00
_cell.angle_gamma   90.00
#
_symmetry.space_group_name_H-M   'P 1'
#
loop_
_entity.id
_entity.type
_entity.pdbx_description
1 polymer ?
#
loop_
_entity_poly.entity_id
_entity_poly.type
_entity_poly.pdbx_seq_one_letter_code
_entity_poly.pdbx_strand_id
1 'polypeptide(L)'
;MFLNSNLISFSPIPPKSTAKTCLEIPTMSEIMAVSKSQGLRIQLRTFGPFFKINAAGEKGDVEVGRAEGVIRPWFGGEKILHLDSMRMSRATLDMDRSLFGLGLFLGAVSVRYGFDLGCKRAQLLAINDSPLYHSKLVRFYSRMGFKVVHEVDGSSIGDLVHMLVWGGRGTRMDAHIQHLLVKWSKMFKPPHDRSLYSEKS
;
A
#
# COMPACT_ATOMS: atom_id res chain seq x y z
N MET A 1 -17.82 -13.86 74.13
CA MET A 1 -16.42 -13.52 73.82
C MET A 1 -16.27 -13.55 72.31
N PHE A 2 -15.63 -12.52 71.76
CA PHE A 2 -15.67 -12.05 70.38
C PHE A 2 -15.04 -13.00 69.35
N LEU A 3 -15.57 -13.04 68.12
CA LEU A 3 -14.94 -12.48 66.90
C LEU A 3 -15.71 -12.94 65.65
N ASN A 4 -16.33 -11.97 64.98
CA ASN A 4 -16.95 -12.12 63.66
C ASN A 4 -15.89 -11.78 62.60
N SER A 5 -15.39 -12.77 61.88
CA SER A 5 -14.34 -12.60 60.86
C SER A 5 -14.96 -12.32 59.49
N ASN A 6 -15.08 -11.04 59.15
CA ASN A 6 -15.35 -10.58 57.78
C ASN A 6 -14.11 -10.82 56.91
N LEU A 7 -14.15 -11.85 56.06
CA LEU A 7 -13.20 -12.02 54.97
C LEU A 7 -13.62 -11.12 53.80
N ILE A 8 -12.94 -9.99 53.65
CA ILE A 8 -13.02 -9.15 52.45
C ILE A 8 -12.32 -9.91 51.33
N SER A 9 -13.10 -10.52 50.43
CA SER A 9 -12.59 -11.11 49.19
C SER A 9 -12.15 -9.98 48.25
N PHE A 10 -10.86 -9.68 48.22
CA PHE A 10 -10.26 -8.86 47.18
C PHE A 10 -10.24 -9.66 45.87
N SER A 11 -11.23 -9.43 45.00
CA SER A 11 -11.14 -9.89 43.61
C SER A 11 -9.97 -9.16 42.92
N PRO A 12 -9.05 -9.87 42.24
CA PRO A 12 -8.01 -9.22 41.45
C PRO A 12 -8.67 -8.40 40.35
N ILE A 13 -8.37 -7.10 40.32
CA ILE A 13 -8.70 -6.21 39.22
C ILE A 13 -8.11 -6.86 37.96
N PRO A 14 -8.90 -7.19 36.91
CA PRO A 14 -8.34 -7.71 35.69
C PRO A 14 -7.35 -6.68 35.16
N PRO A 15 -6.14 -7.09 34.73
CA PRO A 15 -5.21 -6.15 34.15
C PRO A 15 -5.93 -5.46 33.01
N LYS A 16 -6.03 -4.12 33.07
CA LYS A 16 -6.51 -3.31 31.95
C LYS A 16 -5.74 -3.78 30.73
N SER A 17 -6.44 -4.51 29.86
CA SER A 17 -5.92 -4.97 28.58
C SER A 17 -5.55 -3.73 27.79
N THR A 18 -4.30 -3.30 27.96
CA THR A 18 -3.61 -2.43 27.02
C THR A 18 -3.22 -3.33 25.87
N ALA A 19 -4.23 -3.84 25.16
CA ALA A 19 -4.06 -4.37 23.83
C ALA A 19 -3.55 -3.20 22.98
N LYS A 20 -2.22 -3.06 22.92
CA LYS A 20 -1.53 -2.40 21.82
C LYS A 20 -2.27 -2.84 20.57
N THR A 21 -2.94 -1.90 19.90
CA THR A 21 -3.49 -2.12 18.57
C THR A 21 -2.34 -2.68 17.74
N CYS A 22 -2.33 -4.00 17.54
CA CYS A 22 -1.40 -4.62 16.62
C CYS A 22 -1.72 -3.92 15.30
N LEU A 23 -0.75 -3.17 14.76
CA LEU A 23 -0.97 -2.39 13.54
C LEU A 23 -1.33 -3.39 12.43
N GLU A 24 -2.62 -3.62 12.22
CA GLU A 24 -3.06 -4.73 11.39
C GLU A 24 -2.82 -4.37 9.93
N ILE A 25 -1.76 -4.96 9.39
CA ILE A 25 -1.41 -4.87 7.98
C ILE A 25 -2.55 -5.51 7.18
N PRO A 26 -3.20 -4.79 6.25
CA PRO A 26 -4.30 -5.34 5.46
C PRO A 26 -3.84 -6.53 4.62
N THR A 27 -4.59 -7.63 4.69
CA THR A 27 -4.40 -8.84 3.89
C THR A 27 -4.74 -8.59 2.42
N MET A 28 -4.23 -9.45 1.54
CA MET A 28 -4.61 -9.39 0.12
C MET A 28 -6.13 -9.54 -0.04
N SER A 29 -6.76 -10.44 0.72
CA SER A 29 -8.21 -10.64 0.67
C SER A 29 -8.99 -9.37 1.05
N GLU A 30 -8.59 -8.67 2.12
CA GLU A 30 -9.21 -7.41 2.53
C GLU A 30 -9.07 -6.32 1.45
N ILE A 31 -7.87 -6.19 0.86
CA ILE A 31 -7.62 -5.21 -0.22
C ILE A 31 -8.51 -5.51 -1.43
N MET A 32 -8.62 -6.78 -1.82
CA MET A 32 -9.44 -7.22 -2.95
C MET A 32 -10.94 -7.06 -2.67
N ALA A 33 -11.38 -7.34 -1.44
CA ALA A 33 -12.78 -7.17 -1.01
C ALA A 33 -13.21 -5.71 -1.05
N VAL A 34 -12.39 -4.79 -0.53
CA VAL A 34 -12.66 -3.35 -0.60
C VAL A 34 -12.59 -2.88 -2.05
N SER A 35 -11.64 -3.36 -2.86
CA SER A 35 -11.58 -3.00 -4.29
C SER A 35 -12.88 -3.37 -4.99
N LYS A 36 -13.40 -4.58 -4.74
CA LYS A 36 -14.67 -5.05 -5.29
C LYS A 36 -15.86 -4.22 -4.78
N SER A 37 -15.96 -3.93 -3.49
CA SER A 37 -17.02 -3.08 -2.94
C SER A 37 -16.99 -1.64 -3.50
N GLN A 38 -15.84 -1.24 -4.04
CA GLN A 38 -15.61 0.04 -4.69
C GLN A 38 -15.81 -0.05 -6.23
N GLY A 39 -16.35 -1.17 -6.75
CA GLY A 39 -16.68 -1.37 -8.15
C GLY A 39 -15.49 -1.72 -9.04
N LEU A 40 -14.40 -2.21 -8.46
CA LEU A 40 -13.18 -2.60 -9.17
C LEU A 40 -12.95 -4.11 -9.08
N ARG A 41 -12.77 -4.74 -10.23
CA ARG A 41 -12.21 -6.08 -10.30
C ARG A 41 -10.71 -5.98 -10.57
N ILE A 42 -9.92 -6.33 -9.56
CA ILE A 42 -8.45 -6.36 -9.69
C ILE A 42 -7.99 -7.79 -9.96
N GLN A 43 -6.98 -7.96 -10.81
CA GLN A 43 -6.33 -9.23 -11.09
C GLN A 43 -4.82 -9.05 -11.02
N LEU A 44 -4.15 -9.85 -10.20
CA LEU A 44 -2.69 -9.98 -10.16
C LEU A 44 -2.27 -11.18 -11.00
N ARG A 45 -1.32 -10.98 -11.92
CA ARG A 45 -0.66 -12.02 -12.71
C ARG A 45 0.83 -11.93 -12.49
N THR A 46 1.50 -13.07 -12.42
CA THR A 46 2.95 -13.14 -12.17
C THR A 46 3.62 -13.90 -13.30
N PHE A 47 4.84 -13.49 -13.63
CA PHE A 47 5.69 -14.14 -14.62
C PHE A 47 7.14 -14.09 -14.13
N GLY A 48 7.54 -15.14 -13.39
CA GLY A 48 8.81 -15.14 -12.67
C GLY A 48 8.88 -13.98 -11.66
N PRO A 49 9.94 -13.16 -11.66
CA PRO A 49 10.05 -12.02 -10.75
C PRO A 49 9.12 -10.86 -11.14
N PHE A 50 8.58 -10.86 -12.36
CA PHE A 50 7.70 -9.80 -12.86
C PHE A 50 6.26 -10.04 -12.44
N PHE A 51 5.52 -8.97 -12.27
CA PHE A 51 4.09 -9.03 -12.04
C PHE A 51 3.36 -7.92 -12.78
N LYS A 52 2.09 -8.19 -13.07
CA LYS A 52 1.15 -7.27 -13.69
C LYS A 52 -0.15 -7.31 -12.91
N ILE A 53 -0.68 -6.14 -12.60
CA ILE A 53 -1.97 -5.95 -11.97
C ILE A 53 -2.85 -5.20 -12.94
N ASN A 54 -4.03 -5.74 -13.22
CA ASN A 54 -5.05 -5.08 -14.02
C ASN A 54 -6.26 -4.78 -13.13
N ALA A 55 -6.81 -3.57 -13.25
CA ALA A 55 -8.08 -3.17 -12.71
C ALA A 55 -9.06 -2.96 -13.85
N ALA A 56 -10.22 -3.61 -13.76
CA ALA A 56 -11.36 -3.40 -14.64
C ALA A 56 -12.55 -2.89 -13.84
N GLY A 57 -13.45 -2.17 -14.51
CA GLY A 57 -14.75 -1.86 -13.92
C GLY A 57 -15.53 -3.14 -13.59
N GLU A 58 -16.33 -3.13 -12.54
CA GLU A 58 -17.17 -4.30 -12.22
C GLU A 58 -18.33 -4.47 -13.23
N LYS A 59 -18.89 -3.34 -13.70
CA LYS A 59 -20.05 -3.32 -14.62
C LYS A 59 -19.71 -3.59 -16.08
N GLY A 60 -18.43 -3.59 -16.45
CA GLY A 60 -17.97 -3.87 -17.81
C GLY A 60 -16.50 -4.28 -17.76
N ASP A 61 -16.10 -5.26 -18.58
CA ASP A 61 -14.72 -5.79 -18.63
C ASP A 61 -13.71 -4.79 -19.26
N VAL A 62 -13.98 -3.49 -19.11
CA VAL A 62 -13.12 -2.42 -19.60
C VAL A 62 -12.00 -2.19 -18.60
N GLU A 63 -10.77 -2.29 -19.06
CA GLU A 63 -9.58 -1.95 -18.28
C GLU A 63 -9.62 -0.46 -17.92
N VAL A 64 -9.62 -0.17 -16.63
CA VAL A 64 -9.57 1.20 -16.09
C VAL A 64 -8.16 1.53 -15.64
N GLY A 65 -7.37 0.56 -15.22
CA GLY A 65 -5.97 0.81 -14.93
C GLY A 65 -5.13 -0.45 -14.87
N ARG A 66 -3.82 -0.26 -14.92
CA ARG A 66 -2.84 -1.32 -14.74
C ARG A 66 -1.60 -0.83 -14.02
N ALA A 67 -0.94 -1.75 -13.33
CA ALA A 67 0.36 -1.54 -12.74
C ALA A 67 1.27 -2.74 -13.03
N GLU A 68 2.54 -2.49 -13.27
CA GLU A 68 3.54 -3.50 -13.56
C GLU A 68 4.75 -3.25 -12.64
N GLY A 69 5.47 -4.33 -12.31
CA GLY A 69 6.68 -4.23 -11.52
C GLY A 69 7.44 -5.54 -11.46
N VAL A 70 8.54 -5.51 -10.73
CA VAL A 70 9.46 -6.63 -10.59
C VAL A 70 9.97 -6.76 -9.16
N ILE A 71 10.12 -8.00 -8.71
CA ILE A 71 10.77 -8.35 -7.46
C ILE A 71 12.26 -8.55 -7.76
N ARG A 72 13.08 -7.58 -7.38
CA ARG A 72 14.53 -7.68 -7.59
C ARG A 72 15.23 -8.32 -6.41
N PRO A 73 16.03 -9.39 -6.61
CA PRO A 73 16.98 -9.81 -5.61
C PRO A 73 18.07 -8.74 -5.45
N TRP A 74 18.48 -8.48 -4.21
CA TRP A 74 19.58 -7.56 -3.89
C TRP A 74 20.70 -8.31 -3.17
N PHE A 75 21.91 -7.74 -3.21
CA PHE A 75 23.05 -8.25 -2.47
C PHE A 75 22.72 -8.32 -0.97
N GLY A 76 22.97 -9.47 -0.34
CA GLY A 76 22.59 -9.74 1.05
C GLY A 76 21.24 -10.45 1.24
N GLY A 77 20.61 -10.93 0.16
CA GLY A 77 19.41 -11.76 0.22
C GLY A 77 18.11 -10.98 0.44
N GLU A 78 18.19 -9.66 0.56
CA GLU A 78 17.00 -8.80 0.64
C GLU A 78 16.33 -8.68 -0.73
N LYS A 79 15.00 -8.69 -0.74
CA LYS A 79 14.20 -8.46 -1.94
C LYS A 79 13.65 -7.04 -1.96
N ILE A 80 13.67 -6.44 -3.13
CA ILE A 80 13.17 -5.09 -3.38
C ILE A 80 11.96 -5.20 -4.30
N LEU A 81 10.85 -4.59 -3.90
CA LEU A 81 9.74 -4.34 -4.80
C LEU A 81 10.08 -3.12 -5.66
N HIS A 82 10.18 -3.32 -6.96
CA HIS A 82 10.42 -2.26 -7.93
C HIS A 82 9.15 -2.06 -8.75
N LEU A 83 8.58 -0.87 -8.67
CA LEU A 83 7.31 -0.51 -9.30
C LEU A 83 7.57 0.22 -10.61
N ASP A 84 7.49 -0.51 -11.72
CA ASP A 84 7.90 -0.05 -13.06
C ASP A 84 6.95 0.98 -13.65
N SER A 85 5.68 0.62 -13.77
CA SER A 85 4.71 1.46 -14.46
C SER A 85 3.34 1.38 -13.81
N MET A 86 2.61 2.49 -13.89
CA MET A 86 1.21 2.57 -13.51
C MET A 86 0.50 3.44 -14.54
N ARG A 87 -0.53 2.90 -15.19
CA ARG A 87 -1.25 3.57 -16.27
C ARG A 87 -2.75 3.47 -16.04
N MET A 88 -3.44 4.59 -16.15
CA MET A 88 -4.91 4.66 -16.13
C MET A 88 -5.41 4.83 -17.55
N SER A 89 -6.51 4.15 -17.90
CA SER A 89 -7.15 4.31 -19.21
C SER A 89 -8.10 5.50 -19.20
N ARG A 90 -8.54 5.93 -20.40
CA ARG A 90 -9.57 6.98 -20.52
C ARG A 90 -10.87 6.60 -19.83
N ALA A 91 -11.21 5.31 -19.78
CA ALA A 91 -12.41 4.81 -19.11
C ALA A 91 -12.41 5.10 -17.60
N THR A 92 -11.25 5.39 -16.99
CA THR A 92 -11.19 5.87 -15.61
C THR A 92 -11.88 7.21 -15.41
N LEU A 93 -11.89 8.07 -16.44
CA LEU A 93 -12.52 9.39 -16.37
C LEU A 93 -14.05 9.29 -16.31
N ASP A 94 -14.60 8.20 -16.83
CA ASP A 94 -16.04 7.90 -16.80
C ASP A 94 -16.45 7.22 -15.48
N MET A 95 -15.48 6.89 -14.61
CA MET A 95 -15.77 6.40 -13.27
C MET A 95 -15.98 7.59 -12.33
N ASP A 96 -16.85 7.41 -11.33
CA ASP A 96 -16.94 8.33 -10.18
C ASP A 96 -15.76 8.12 -9.21
N ARG A 97 -14.54 8.23 -9.74
CA ARG A 97 -13.27 7.97 -9.05
C ARG A 97 -12.20 8.92 -9.52
N SER A 98 -11.40 9.41 -8.57
CA SER A 98 -10.15 10.07 -8.94
C SER A 98 -9.10 9.07 -9.43
N LEU A 99 -8.29 9.47 -10.42
CA LEU A 99 -7.13 8.70 -10.89
C LEU A 99 -6.19 8.32 -9.74
N PHE A 100 -6.03 9.22 -8.77
CA PHE A 100 -5.22 9.00 -7.57
C PHE A 100 -5.83 7.96 -6.63
N GLY A 101 -7.15 7.91 -6.51
CA GLY A 101 -7.86 6.87 -5.75
C GLY A 101 -7.64 5.49 -6.37
N LEU A 102 -7.79 5.35 -7.69
CA LEU A 102 -7.49 4.11 -8.40
C LEU A 102 -6.02 3.70 -8.27
N GLY A 103 -5.10 4.68 -8.36
CA GLY A 103 -3.67 4.45 -8.16
C GLY A 103 -3.33 3.87 -6.79
N LEU A 104 -4.05 4.26 -5.74
CA LEU A 104 -3.87 3.70 -4.40
C LEU A 104 -4.31 2.22 -4.32
N PHE A 105 -5.38 1.82 -5.01
CA PHE A 105 -5.80 0.41 -5.06
C PHE A 105 -4.77 -0.47 -5.78
N LEU A 106 -4.32 -0.05 -6.96
CA LEU A 106 -3.26 -0.76 -7.68
C LEU A 106 -1.97 -0.81 -6.85
N GLY A 107 -1.58 0.32 -6.24
CA GLY A 107 -0.42 0.40 -5.36
C GLY A 107 -0.52 -0.52 -4.14
N ALA A 108 -1.70 -0.62 -3.51
CA ALA A 108 -1.94 -1.49 -2.36
C ALA A 108 -1.76 -2.96 -2.72
N VAL A 109 -2.30 -3.40 -3.86
CA VAL A 109 -2.10 -4.77 -4.34
C VAL A 109 -0.62 -5.05 -4.64
N SER A 110 0.07 -4.13 -5.34
CA SER A 110 1.52 -4.27 -5.62
C SER A 110 2.35 -4.39 -4.35
N VAL A 111 2.11 -3.50 -3.39
CA VAL A 111 2.88 -3.43 -2.13
C VAL A 111 2.56 -4.62 -1.24
N ARG A 112 1.30 -5.07 -1.18
CA ARG A 112 0.93 -6.26 -0.43
C ARG A 112 1.55 -7.51 -1.03
N TYR A 113 1.55 -7.64 -2.36
CA TYR A 113 2.25 -8.72 -3.04
C TYR A 113 3.76 -8.73 -2.72
N GLY A 114 4.40 -7.57 -2.76
CA GLY A 114 5.81 -7.43 -2.35
C GLY A 114 6.05 -7.82 -0.90
N PHE A 115 5.15 -7.42 0.02
CA PHE A 115 5.20 -7.81 1.44
C PHE A 115 5.11 -9.33 1.62
N ASP A 116 4.17 -9.98 0.94
CA ASP A 116 3.97 -11.44 1.03
C ASP A 116 5.20 -12.21 0.51
N LEU A 117 5.98 -11.60 -0.40
CA LEU A 117 7.25 -12.16 -0.89
C LEU A 117 8.48 -11.82 -0.03
N GLY A 118 8.29 -11.09 1.06
CA GLY A 118 9.35 -10.71 2.01
C GLY A 118 10.12 -9.45 1.62
N CYS A 119 9.60 -8.61 0.73
CA CYS A 119 10.24 -7.33 0.41
C CYS A 119 10.08 -6.36 1.59
N LYS A 120 11.18 -5.69 1.97
CA LYS A 120 11.16 -4.63 2.99
C LYS A 120 10.99 -3.24 2.38
N ARG A 121 11.45 -3.06 1.15
CA ARG A 121 11.50 -1.77 0.45
C ARG A 121 10.75 -1.82 -0.87
N ALA A 122 9.96 -0.77 -1.11
CA ALA A 122 9.37 -0.46 -2.40
C ALA A 122 10.09 0.75 -3.02
N GLN A 123 10.30 0.72 -4.33
CA GLN A 123 10.93 1.81 -5.07
C GLN A 123 10.12 2.12 -6.33
N LEU A 124 10.06 3.40 -6.69
CA LEU A 124 9.47 3.89 -7.92
C LEU A 124 10.25 5.09 -8.46
N LEU A 125 10.06 5.38 -9.75
CA LEU A 125 10.49 6.63 -10.35
C LEU A 125 9.25 7.48 -10.70
N ALA A 126 9.18 8.69 -10.13
CA ALA A 126 8.26 9.71 -10.62
C ALA A 126 8.88 10.36 -11.87
N ILE A 127 8.57 9.81 -13.05
CA ILE A 127 9.09 10.30 -14.34
C ILE A 127 8.75 11.78 -14.53
N ASN A 128 9.69 12.53 -15.12
CA ASN A 128 9.56 13.94 -15.43
C ASN A 128 9.31 14.18 -16.93
N ASP A 129 8.13 13.80 -17.41
CA ASP A 129 7.70 14.10 -18.79
C ASP A 129 7.34 15.59 -18.95
N SER A 130 6.78 16.20 -17.90
CA SER A 130 6.58 17.65 -17.81
C SER A 130 6.66 18.13 -16.37
N PRO A 131 7.13 19.37 -16.10
CA PRO A 131 7.30 19.86 -14.73
C PRO A 131 6.01 19.84 -13.89
N LEU A 132 4.87 20.17 -14.52
CA LEU A 132 3.57 20.19 -13.84
C LEU A 132 3.08 18.77 -13.49
N TYR A 133 3.21 17.81 -14.40
CA TYR A 133 2.81 16.43 -14.13
C TYR A 133 3.75 15.77 -13.13
N HIS A 134 5.05 16.00 -13.28
CA HIS A 134 6.09 15.51 -12.38
C HIS A 134 5.84 15.94 -10.94
N SER A 135 5.61 17.24 -10.70
CA SER A 135 5.32 17.74 -9.35
C SER A 135 4.05 17.15 -8.74
N LYS A 136 3.01 16.87 -9.54
CA LYS A 136 1.80 16.17 -9.09
C LYS A 136 2.10 14.73 -8.69
N LEU A 137 2.90 14.00 -9.47
CA LEU A 137 3.31 12.63 -9.16
C LEU A 137 4.14 12.57 -7.87
N VAL A 138 5.15 13.44 -7.72
CA VAL A 138 5.97 13.49 -6.51
C VAL A 138 5.11 13.76 -5.27
N ARG A 139 4.17 14.73 -5.34
CA ARG A 139 3.23 15.00 -4.25
C ARG A 139 2.32 13.81 -3.95
N PHE A 140 1.80 13.15 -4.99
CA PHE A 140 0.95 11.97 -4.83
C PHE A 140 1.68 10.82 -4.12
N TYR A 141 2.87 10.45 -4.60
CA TYR A 141 3.68 9.38 -3.99
C TYR A 141 4.14 9.75 -2.56
N SER A 142 4.46 11.02 -2.32
CA SER A 142 4.76 11.53 -0.97
C SER A 142 3.58 11.36 -0.03
N ARG A 143 2.37 11.73 -0.47
CA ARG A 143 1.12 11.53 0.29
C ARG A 143 0.85 10.07 0.55
N MET A 144 1.21 9.16 -0.36
CA MET A 144 1.10 7.72 -0.14
C MET A 144 2.13 7.16 0.83
N GLY A 145 3.25 7.87 1.07
CA GLY A 145 4.27 7.50 2.06
C GLY A 145 5.66 7.21 1.49
N PHE A 146 5.87 7.41 0.20
CA PHE A 146 7.20 7.38 -0.41
C PHE A 146 7.99 8.64 -0.05
N LYS A 147 9.31 8.51 0.04
CA LYS A 147 10.24 9.62 0.29
C LYS A 147 11.14 9.80 -0.91
N VAL A 148 11.44 11.05 -1.25
CA VAL A 148 12.44 11.39 -2.26
C VAL A 148 13.80 10.90 -1.79
N VAL A 149 14.49 10.14 -2.64
CA VAL A 149 15.85 9.64 -2.37
C VAL A 149 16.86 10.34 -3.25
N HIS A 150 16.55 10.50 -4.54
CA HIS A 150 17.50 11.00 -5.53
C HIS A 150 16.77 11.60 -6.73
N GLU A 151 17.25 12.70 -7.25
CA GLU A 151 16.81 13.23 -8.54
C GLU A 151 17.68 12.62 -9.64
N VAL A 152 17.05 11.86 -10.54
CA VAL A 152 17.69 11.24 -11.68
C VAL A 152 17.68 12.26 -12.82
N ASP A 153 18.74 13.05 -12.92
CA ASP A 153 18.89 14.14 -13.89
C ASP A 153 19.92 13.85 -15.01
N GLY A 154 20.62 12.71 -14.94
CA GLY A 154 21.61 12.30 -15.93
C GLY A 154 22.99 12.93 -15.74
N SER A 155 23.24 13.60 -14.62
CA SER A 155 24.53 14.26 -14.33
C SER A 155 25.61 13.31 -13.84
N SER A 156 25.24 12.14 -13.31
CA SER A 156 26.18 11.10 -12.84
C SER A 156 26.06 9.79 -13.60
N ILE A 157 27.11 8.95 -13.55
CA ILE A 157 27.09 7.58 -14.11
C ILE A 157 25.96 6.74 -13.46
N GLY A 158 25.67 6.98 -12.18
CA GLY A 158 24.54 6.35 -11.49
C GLY A 158 23.18 6.75 -12.08
N ASP A 159 23.05 7.98 -12.58
CA ASP A 159 21.84 8.44 -13.25
C ASP A 159 21.64 7.80 -14.61
N LEU A 160 22.72 7.52 -15.35
CA LEU A 160 22.61 6.78 -16.62
C LEU A 160 22.09 5.36 -16.40
N VAL A 161 22.54 4.67 -15.35
CA VAL A 161 22.02 3.34 -14.97
C VAL A 161 20.57 3.44 -14.51
N HIS A 162 20.21 4.46 -13.73
CA HIS A 162 18.83 4.68 -13.33
C HIS A 162 17.93 5.03 -14.53
N MET A 163 18.39 5.86 -15.46
CA MET A 163 17.69 6.16 -16.72
C MET A 163 17.53 4.90 -17.58
N LEU A 164 18.49 3.98 -17.60
CA LEU A 164 18.36 2.71 -18.31
C LEU A 164 17.31 1.80 -17.65
N VAL A 165 17.28 1.73 -16.32
CA VAL A 165 16.33 0.90 -15.57
C VAL A 165 14.90 1.42 -15.67
N TRP A 166 14.73 2.74 -15.72
CA TRP A 166 13.41 3.38 -15.63
C TRP A 166 12.95 4.04 -16.95
N GLY A 167 13.81 4.15 -17.95
CA GLY A 167 13.52 4.72 -19.26
C GLY A 167 13.46 6.25 -19.32
N GLY A 168 13.89 6.99 -18.29
CA GLY A 168 13.82 8.45 -18.30
C GLY A 168 14.38 9.16 -17.06
N ARG A 169 14.33 10.49 -17.09
CA ARG A 169 14.65 11.37 -15.95
C ARG A 169 13.45 11.48 -15.02
N GLY A 170 13.71 11.69 -13.72
CA GLY A 170 12.63 11.81 -12.74
C GLY A 170 13.14 11.76 -11.31
N THR A 171 12.22 11.68 -10.35
CA THR A 171 12.58 11.60 -8.93
C THR A 171 12.43 10.18 -8.45
N ARG A 172 13.53 9.56 -8.03
CA ARG A 172 13.51 8.25 -7.40
C ARG A 172 12.95 8.40 -6.00
N MET A 173 12.00 7.55 -5.67
CA MET A 173 11.37 7.53 -4.36
C MET A 173 11.31 6.12 -3.78
N ASP A 174 11.57 6.02 -2.48
CA ASP A 174 11.59 4.76 -1.76
C ASP A 174 10.63 4.79 -0.57
N ALA A 175 10.17 3.62 -0.14
CA ALA A 175 9.36 3.46 1.06
C ALA A 175 9.62 2.11 1.74
N HIS A 176 9.45 2.06 3.06
CA HIS A 176 9.35 0.79 3.78
C HIS A 176 7.94 0.21 3.60
N ILE A 177 7.85 -1.00 3.07
CA ILE A 177 6.58 -1.64 2.64
C ILE A 177 5.59 -1.74 3.80
N GLN A 178 6.07 -2.14 4.98
CA GLN A 178 5.21 -2.25 6.16
C GLN A 178 4.60 -0.90 6.56
N HIS A 179 5.35 0.20 6.42
CA HIS A 179 4.84 1.54 6.76
C HIS A 179 3.75 1.98 5.78
N LEU A 180 3.89 1.62 4.50
CA LEU A 180 2.86 1.88 3.49
C LEU A 180 1.56 1.15 3.86
N LEU A 181 1.64 -0.16 4.11
CA LEU A 181 0.46 -0.97 4.42
C LEU A 181 -0.23 -0.54 5.72
N VAL A 182 0.55 -0.20 6.76
CA VAL A 182 0.00 0.37 8.00
C VAL A 182 -0.68 1.72 7.74
N LYS A 183 -0.07 2.59 6.93
CA LYS A 183 -0.65 3.89 6.58
C LYS A 183 -1.96 3.76 5.81
N TRP A 184 -2.08 2.75 4.96
CA TRP A 184 -3.26 2.50 4.14
C TRP A 184 -4.31 1.61 4.83
N SER A 185 -3.99 1.05 6.00
CA SER A 185 -4.87 0.14 6.75
C SER A 185 -6.29 0.69 6.95
N LYS A 186 -6.44 1.98 7.29
CA LYS A 186 -7.75 2.64 7.49
C LYS A 186 -8.69 2.54 6.30
N MET A 187 -8.16 2.35 5.09
CA MET A 187 -8.96 2.22 3.87
C MET A 187 -9.37 0.78 3.60
N PHE A 188 -8.57 -0.20 4.03
CA PHE A 188 -8.74 -1.61 3.66
C PHE A 188 -9.24 -2.49 4.80
N LYS A 189 -9.07 -2.06 6.05
CA LYS A 189 -9.57 -2.74 7.23
C LYS A 189 -11.03 -2.37 7.45
N PRO A 190 -11.91 -3.33 7.79
CA PRO A 190 -13.24 -3.00 8.24
C PRO A 190 -13.16 -2.13 9.50
N PRO A 191 -14.13 -1.23 9.73
CA PRO A 191 -14.26 -0.58 11.03
C PRO A 191 -14.31 -1.66 12.10
N HIS A 192 -13.40 -1.61 13.08
CA HIS A 192 -13.49 -2.51 14.22
C HIS A 192 -14.86 -2.29 14.86
N ASP A 193 -15.67 -3.35 14.91
CA ASP A 193 -17.01 -3.25 15.44
C ASP A 193 -16.93 -2.77 16.90
N ARG A 194 -17.50 -1.60 17.16
CA ARG A 194 -17.60 -0.98 18.48
C ARG A 194 -18.90 -1.36 19.19
N SER A 195 -19.70 -2.24 18.59
CA SER A 195 -20.98 -2.69 19.15
C SER A 195 -20.85 -3.54 20.42
N LEU A 196 -19.70 -4.20 20.65
CA LEU A 196 -19.49 -5.07 21.83
C LEU A 196 -19.23 -4.32 23.16
N TYR A 197 -19.29 -2.97 23.16
CA TYR A 197 -19.12 -2.16 24.37
C TYR A 197 -20.35 -1.31 24.74
N SER A 198 -21.47 -1.43 24.02
CA SER A 198 -22.66 -0.59 24.23
C SER A 198 -23.81 -1.30 24.98
N GLU A 199 -23.54 -2.38 25.70
CA GLU A 199 -24.58 -3.15 26.41
C GLU A 199 -24.31 -3.27 27.92
N LYS A 200 -23.68 -2.24 28.51
CA LYS A 200 -23.63 -2.03 29.96
C LYS A 200 -23.76 -0.55 30.26
N SER A 201 -24.99 -0.05 30.30
CA SER A 201 -25.35 1.20 30.98
C SER A 201 -26.74 1.03 31.57
#